data_AF-A0A8T7CI35-F1
#
_entry.id   AF-A0A8T7CI35-F1
#
_cell.length_a   1.000
_cell.length_b   1.000
_cell.length_c   1.000
_cell.angle_alpha   90.00
_cell.angle_beta   90.00
_cell.angle_gamma   90.00
#
_symmetry.space_group_name_H-M   'P 1'
#
loop_
_entity.id
_entity.type
_entity.pdbx_description
1 polymer ?
#
loop_
_entity_poly.entity_id
_entity_poly.type
_entity_poly.pdbx_seq_one_letter_code
_entity_poly.pdbx_strand_id
1 'polypeptide(L)' 'LEQAMEFIDDDELVEITPRHIRLRKRFLKEHERKRAGRAAS' A
#
# COMPACT_ATOMS: atom_id res chain seq x y z
N LEU A 1 7.54 -8.00 -11.74
CA LEU A 1 6.69 -8.25 -10.56
C LEU A 1 7.53 -8.36 -9.31
N GLU A 2 8.59 -9.18 -9.35
CA GLU A 2 9.56 -9.35 -8.26
C GLU A 2 10.15 -8.03 -7.76
N GLN A 3 10.65 -7.15 -8.64
CA GLN A 3 11.14 -5.82 -8.24
C GLN A 3 10.09 -4.91 -7.57
N ALA A 4 8.81 -5.07 -7.89
CA ALA A 4 7.75 -4.25 -7.30
C ALA A 4 7.36 -4.77 -5.91
N MET A 5 7.50 -6.08 -5.66
CA MET A 5 7.26 -6.67 -4.34
C MET A 5 8.40 -6.40 -3.36
N GLU A 6 9.61 -6.18 -3.86
CA GLU A 6 10.79 -5.89 -3.05
C GLU A 6 10.84 -4.43 -2.56
N PHE A 7 10.05 -3.54 -3.16
CA PHE A 7 10.06 -2.10 -2.87
C PHE A 7 8.82 -1.59 -2.13
N ILE A 8 7.84 -2.45 -1.80
CA ILE A 8 6.65 -1.99 -1.05
C ILE A 8 6.89 -1.95 0.45
N ASP A 9 6.41 -0.89 1.09
CA ASP A 9 6.31 -0.80 2.55
C ASP A 9 5.12 -1.60 3.10
N ASP A 10 5.12 -1.89 4.42
CA ASP A 10 4.04 -2.64 5.10
C ASP A 10 2.64 -1.98 4.99
N ASP A 11 2.59 -0.66 4.71
CA ASP A 11 1.37 0.10 4.50
C ASP A 11 1.02 0.28 3.00
N GLU A 12 1.75 -0.38 2.11
CA GLU A 12 1.58 -0.36 0.66
C GLU A 12 1.16 -1.72 0.09
N LEU A 13 0.46 -1.67 -1.03
CA LEU A 13 -0.12 -2.82 -1.72
C LEU A 13 0.12 -2.69 -3.22
N VAL A 14 0.42 -3.81 -3.87
CA VAL A 14 0.46 -3.91 -5.34
C VAL A 14 -0.90 -4.43 -5.82
N GLU A 15 -1.63 -3.61 -6.56
CA GLU A 15 -2.85 -4.02 -7.23
C GLU A 15 -2.51 -4.55 -8.63
N ILE A 16 -2.78 -5.84 -8.85
CA ILE A 16 -2.48 -6.53 -10.09
C ILE A 16 -3.79 -6.80 -10.84
N THR A 17 -3.87 -6.28 -12.05
CA THR A 17 -4.93 -6.62 -13.02
C THR A 17 -4.28 -7.12 -14.30
N PRO A 18 -5.00 -7.86 -15.17
CA PRO A 18 -4.41 -8.44 -16.38
C PRO A 18 -3.77 -7.43 -17.34
N ARG A 19 -4.12 -6.14 -17.23
CA ARG A 19 -3.61 -5.06 -18.11
C ARG A 19 -2.72 -4.04 -17.39
N HIS A 20 -2.77 -3.98 -16.06
CA HIS A 20 -2.09 -2.95 -15.29
C HIS A 20 -1.61 -3.46 -13.93
N ILE A 21 -0.45 -2.96 -13.53
CA ILE A 21 0.10 -3.11 -12.18
C ILE A 21 0.16 -1.71 -11.57
N ARG A 22 -0.40 -1.53 -10.37
CA ARG A 22 -0.47 -0.24 -9.67
C ARG A 22 0.02 -0.39 -8.24
N LEU A 23 0.72 0.63 -7.74
CA LEU A 23 1.06 0.76 -6.32
C LEU A 23 -0.03 1.58 -5.62
N ARG A 24 -0.45 1.14 -4.44
CA ARG A 24 -1.53 1.76 -3.68
C ARG A 24 -1.25 1.66 -2.18
N LYS A 25 -1.54 2.71 -1.43
CA LYS A 25 -1.55 2.64 0.04
C LYS A 25 -2.72 1.78 0.54
N ARG A 26 -2.47 0.99 1.57
CA ARG A 26 -3.47 0.17 2.29
C ARG A 26 -4.68 1.00 2.72
N PHE A 27 -4.44 2.20 3.21
CA PHE A 27 -5.48 3.19 3.50
C PHE A 27 -5.45 4.31 2.46
N LEU A 28 -6.57 4.51 1.79
CA LEU A 28 -6.68 5.49 0.72
C LEU A 28 -6.76 6.90 1.25
N LYS A 29 -7.57 7.09 2.29
CA LYS A 29 -7.84 8.41 2.86
C LYS A 29 -6.77 8.76 3.89
N GLU A 30 -6.36 10.01 3.90
CA GLU A 30 -5.28 10.49 4.78
C GLU A 30 -5.62 10.30 6.28
N HIS A 31 -6.86 10.54 6.68
CA HIS A 31 -7.28 10.38 8.08
C HIS A 31 -7.24 8.92 8.55
N GLU A 32 -7.48 7.97 7.64
CA GLU A 32 -7.38 6.53 7.94
C GLU A 32 -5.91 6.13 8.12
N ARG A 33 -4.99 6.68 7.31
CA ARG A 33 -3.54 6.49 7.48
C ARG A 33 -3.07 6.99 8.85
N LYS A 34 -3.45 8.23 9.22
CA LYS A 34 -3.10 8.83 10.53
C LYS A 34 -3.65 8.01 11.70
N ARG A 35 -4.84 7.43 11.57
CA ARG A 35 -5.42 6.55 12.60
C ARG A 35 -4.65 5.23 12.71
N ALA A 36 -4.33 4.60 11.58
CA ALA A 36 -3.59 3.34 11.56
C ALA A 36 -2.19 3.48 12.15
N GLY A 37 -1.46 4.56 11.83
CA GLY A 37 -0.14 4.83 12.40
C GLY A 37 -0.14 5.04 13.92
N ARG A 38 -1.24 5.59 14.48
CA ARG A 38 -1.40 5.78 15.93
C ARG A 38 -1.81 4.51 16.69
N ALA A 39 -2.47 3.56 16.03
CA ALA A 39 -2.87 2.30 16.65
C ALA A 39 -1.72 1.28 16.73
N ALA A 40 -0.67 1.49 15.91
CA ALA A 40 0.56 0.71 15.94
C ALA A 40 1.62 1.29 16.91
N SER A 41 1.28 2.37 17.62
CA SER A 41 2.14 3.06 18.62
C SER A 41 1.98 2.48 20.01
#